data_AF-A0A1D2SM78-F1
#
_entry.id   AF-A0A1D2SM78-F1
#
_cell.length_a   1.000
_cell.length_b   1.000
_cell.length_c   1.000
_cell.angle_alpha   90.00
_cell.angle_beta   90.00
_cell.angle_gamma   90.00
#
_symmetry.space_group_name_H-M   'P 1'
#
loop_
_entity.id
_entity.type
_entity.pdbx_description
1 polymer ?
#
loop_
_entity_poly.entity_id
_entity_poly.type
_entity_poly.pdbx_seq_one_letter_code
_entity_poly.pdbx_strand_id
1 'polypeptide(L)'
;MSGIGQIVTLSPRDYDAVLFDLDGVLTNTASVHAGAWKRLFDEFLDRRAARAGEAFVQFDDETDYRLHVDGKPRLDGVTDFLASRGIALPLGTPQDADDADTVQALARRKDAYFVRHIEEHGVERYEAAVDLV
;
A
#
# COMPACT_ATOMS: atom_id res chain seq x y z
N MET A 1 -22.08 3.53 21.45
CA MET A 1 -21.57 4.19 22.67
C MET A 1 -20.32 4.95 22.27
N SER A 2 -20.43 6.26 22.06
CA SER A 2 -19.30 7.09 21.63
C SER A 2 -18.39 7.31 22.82
N GLY A 3 -17.22 6.68 22.81
CA GLY A 3 -16.17 6.98 23.79
C GLY A 3 -15.67 8.38 23.47
N ILE A 4 -15.90 9.33 24.38
CA ILE A 4 -15.24 10.63 24.34
C ILE A 4 -13.76 10.31 24.54
N GLY A 5 -12.99 10.31 23.45
CA GLY A 5 -11.54 10.15 23.51
C GLY A 5 -10.97 11.19 24.47
N GLN A 6 -9.97 10.82 25.27
CA GLN A 6 -9.28 11.79 26.10
C GLN A 6 -8.77 12.94 25.22
N ILE A 7 -9.10 14.17 25.62
CA ILE A 7 -8.48 15.35 25.04
C ILE A 7 -7.02 15.36 25.50
N VAL A 8 -6.10 15.18 24.56
CA VAL A 8 -4.67 15.32 24.79
C VAL A 8 -4.25 16.70 24.31
N THR A 9 -3.58 17.47 25.17
CA THR A 9 -2.99 18.76 24.79
C THR A 9 -1.51 18.55 24.50
N LEU A 10 -1.09 18.84 23.27
CA LEU A 10 0.33 18.92 22.91
C LEU A 10 0.81 20.34 23.16
N SER A 11 1.85 20.49 23.96
CA SER A 11 2.35 21.78 24.43
C SER A 11 3.88 21.78 24.38
N PRO A 12 4.51 22.83 23.80
CA PRO A 12 5.97 22.97 23.81
C PRO A 12 6.59 23.10 25.20
N ARG A 13 5.78 23.25 26.26
CA ARG A 13 6.25 23.22 27.65
C ARG A 13 6.49 21.82 28.16
N ASP A 14 5.81 20.84 27.56
CA ASP A 14 5.75 19.45 28.04
C ASP A 14 6.52 18.50 27.12
N TYR A 15 6.75 18.89 25.86
CA TYR A 15 7.46 18.11 24.86
C TYR A 15 8.46 18.97 24.08
N ASP A 16 9.68 18.47 23.91
CA ASP A 16 10.71 19.11 23.08
C ASP A 16 10.44 18.94 21.58
N ALA A 17 9.74 17.86 21.19
CA ALA A 17 9.37 17.55 19.82
C ALA A 17 8.13 16.66 19.73
N VAL A 18 7.43 16.75 18.60
CA VAL A 18 6.35 15.82 18.21
C VAL A 18 6.68 15.28 16.83
N LEU A 19 6.61 13.96 16.65
CA LEU A 19 6.85 13.28 15.38
C LEU A 19 5.54 12.72 14.86
N PHE A 20 5.08 13.26 13.73
CA PHE A 20 3.87 12.79 13.05
C PHE A 20 4.26 11.84 11.92
N ASP A 21 3.56 10.71 11.84
CA ASP A 21 3.53 9.94 10.61
C ASP A 21 2.66 10.65 9.57
N LEU A 22 2.75 10.23 8.32
CA LEU A 22 1.92 10.76 7.23
C LEU A 22 0.66 9.90 7.06
N ASP A 23 0.86 8.60 6.86
CA ASP A 23 -0.19 7.68 6.45
C ASP A 23 -1.14 7.36 7.60
N GLY A 24 -2.43 7.65 7.41
CA GLY A 24 -3.44 7.46 8.45
C GLY A 24 -3.38 8.49 9.59
N VAL A 25 -2.42 9.43 9.57
CA VAL A 25 -2.25 10.48 10.59
C VAL A 25 -2.53 11.86 10.03
N LEU A 26 -1.79 12.29 9.02
CA LEU A 26 -2.00 13.58 8.36
C LEU A 26 -2.84 13.43 7.08
N THR A 27 -2.73 12.28 6.42
CA THR A 27 -3.40 11.99 5.14
C THR A 27 -3.95 10.58 5.08
N ASN A 28 -5.00 10.38 4.29
CA ASN A 28 -5.56 9.06 3.97
C ASN A 28 -4.81 8.39 2.80
N THR A 29 -3.49 8.32 2.87
CA THR A 29 -2.63 7.67 1.86
C THR A 29 -2.67 6.15 1.94
N ALA A 30 -3.09 5.58 3.07
CA ALA A 30 -3.29 4.14 3.23
C ALA A 30 -4.31 3.59 2.22
N SER A 31 -5.41 4.29 1.98
CA SER A 31 -6.41 3.91 0.96
C SER A 31 -5.83 3.93 -0.46
N VAL A 32 -4.97 4.92 -0.76
CA VAL A 32 -4.28 5.03 -2.05
C VAL A 32 -3.26 3.91 -2.23
N HIS A 33 -2.53 3.55 -1.17
CA HIS A 33 -1.64 2.39 -1.17
C HIS A 33 -2.41 1.09 -1.43
N ALA A 34 -3.49 0.83 -0.70
CA ALA A 34 -4.32 -0.35 -0.87
C ALA A 34 -4.88 -0.46 -2.31
N GLY A 35 -5.38 0.65 -2.87
CA GLY A 35 -5.85 0.70 -4.26
C GLY A 35 -4.76 0.43 -5.29
N ALA A 36 -3.55 0.98 -5.11
CA ALA A 36 -2.42 0.73 -6.00
C ALA A 36 -1.96 -0.73 -5.98
N TRP A 37 -1.95 -1.35 -4.79
CA TRP A 37 -1.66 -2.77 -4.62
C TRP A 37 -2.72 -3.65 -5.26
N LYS A 38 -4.00 -3.36 -4.99
CA LYS A 38 -5.13 -4.08 -5.58
C LYS A 38 -5.04 -4.10 -7.09
N ARG A 39 -4.84 -2.93 -7.71
CA ARG A 39 -4.68 -2.82 -9.16
C ARG A 39 -3.53 -3.70 -9.67
N LEU A 40 -2.35 -3.60 -9.04
CA LEU A 40 -1.18 -4.39 -9.44
C LEU A 40 -1.46 -5.89 -9.39
N PHE A 41 -1.97 -6.37 -8.25
CA PHE A 41 -2.15 -7.80 -8.03
C PHE A 41 -3.29 -8.34 -8.86
N ASP A 42 -4.41 -7.61 -9.01
CA ASP A 42 -5.52 -8.05 -9.86
C ASP A 42 -5.07 -8.17 -11.33
N GLU A 43 -4.32 -7.20 -11.87
CA GLU A 43 -3.76 -7.27 -13.22
C GLU A 43 -2.78 -8.46 -13.37
N PHE A 44 -1.95 -8.73 -12.37
CA PHE A 44 -1.02 -9.87 -12.40
C PHE A 44 -1.75 -11.23 -12.32
N LEU A 45 -2.67 -11.37 -11.38
CA LEU A 45 -3.42 -12.59 -11.11
C LEU A 45 -4.37 -12.93 -12.26
N ASP A 46 -5.01 -11.94 -12.89
CA ASP A 46 -5.86 -12.14 -14.05
C ASP A 46 -5.06 -12.69 -15.24
N ARG A 47 -3.93 -12.07 -15.58
CA ARG A 47 -3.04 -12.56 -16.65
C ARG A 47 -2.54 -13.98 -16.37
N ARG A 48 -2.21 -14.28 -15.11
CA ARG A 48 -1.75 -15.61 -14.71
C ARG A 48 -2.88 -16.64 -14.82
N ALA A 49 -4.06 -16.34 -14.28
CA ALA A 49 -5.23 -17.20 -14.32
C ALA A 49 -5.62 -17.54 -15.77
N ALA A 50 -5.63 -16.53 -16.66
CA ALA A 50 -5.90 -16.73 -18.08
C ALA A 50 -4.88 -17.66 -18.77
N ARG A 51 -3.59 -17.57 -18.42
CA ARG A 51 -2.54 -18.44 -18.97
C ARG A 51 -2.62 -19.87 -18.45
N ALA A 52 -3.02 -20.05 -17.19
CA ALA A 52 -3.10 -21.36 -16.54
C ALA A 52 -4.46 -22.06 -16.72
N GLY A 53 -5.49 -21.33 -17.17
CA GLY A 53 -6.87 -21.84 -17.19
C GLY A 53 -7.47 -21.98 -15.79
N GLU A 54 -6.97 -21.21 -14.82
CA GLU A 54 -7.41 -21.22 -13.42
C GLU A 54 -8.46 -20.14 -13.15
N ALA A 55 -9.18 -20.26 -12.04
CA ALA A 55 -10.11 -19.22 -11.61
C ALA A 55 -9.34 -17.98 -11.12
N PHE A 56 -9.73 -16.80 -11.59
CA PHE A 56 -9.24 -15.53 -11.05
C PHE A 56 -9.82 -15.28 -9.65
N VAL A 57 -8.93 -15.03 -8.68
CA VAL A 57 -9.28 -14.63 -7.33
C VAL A 57 -8.57 -13.31 -7.01
N GLN A 58 -9.35 -12.24 -6.93
CA GLN A 58 -8.84 -10.89 -6.69
C GLN A 58 -8.06 -10.75 -5.37
N PHE A 59 -7.24 -9.70 -5.30
CA PHE A 59 -6.68 -9.16 -4.07
C PHE A 59 -7.76 -8.42 -3.28
N ASP A 60 -7.87 -8.75 -1.99
CA ASP A 60 -8.73 -8.06 -1.03
C ASP A 60 -7.97 -6.88 -0.40
N ASP A 61 -8.37 -5.67 -0.73
CA ASP A 61 -7.71 -4.43 -0.29
C ASP A 61 -7.90 -4.10 1.19
N GLU A 62 -8.73 -4.85 1.92
CA GLU A 62 -8.83 -4.74 3.37
C GLU A 62 -8.05 -5.85 4.10
N THR A 63 -8.24 -7.09 3.67
CA THR A 63 -7.75 -8.29 4.36
C THR A 63 -6.37 -8.68 3.87
N ASP A 64 -6.18 -8.86 2.56
CA ASP A 64 -4.87 -9.22 2.01
C ASP A 64 -3.87 -8.09 2.22
N TYR A 65 -4.32 -6.83 2.07
CA TYR A 65 -3.50 -5.65 2.35
C TYR A 65 -2.94 -5.68 3.76
N ARG A 66 -3.81 -5.79 4.77
CA ARG A 66 -3.41 -5.75 6.18
C ARG A 66 -2.53 -6.93 6.60
N LEU A 67 -2.81 -8.13 6.07
CA LEU A 67 -2.07 -9.33 6.45
C LEU A 67 -0.70 -9.42 5.78
N HIS A 68 -0.60 -8.98 4.53
CA HIS A 68 0.55 -9.30 3.70
C HIS A 68 1.41 -8.11 3.33
N VAL A 69 0.87 -6.90 3.32
CA VAL A 69 1.49 -5.76 2.65
C VAL A 69 1.67 -4.54 3.56
N ASP A 70 0.68 -4.24 4.39
CA ASP A 70 0.66 -3.05 5.23
C ASP A 70 1.85 -2.99 6.19
N GLY A 71 2.50 -1.83 6.28
CA GLY A 71 3.69 -1.61 7.11
C GLY A 71 4.96 -2.35 6.67
N LYS A 72 4.96 -3.07 5.54
CA LYS A 72 6.14 -3.83 5.07
C LYS A 72 6.92 -3.12 3.97
N PRO A 73 8.23 -3.41 3.83
CA PRO A 73 8.97 -3.07 2.63
C PRO A 73 8.29 -3.61 1.38
N ARG A 74 8.35 -2.83 0.29
CA ARG A 74 7.57 -3.09 -0.93
C ARG A 74 7.84 -4.46 -1.56
N LEU A 75 9.11 -4.86 -1.59
CA LEU A 75 9.52 -6.16 -2.14
C LEU A 75 8.98 -7.31 -1.28
N ASP A 76 8.97 -7.14 0.03
CA ASP A 76 8.43 -8.12 0.97
C ASP A 76 6.91 -8.21 0.83
N GLY A 77 6.22 -7.09 0.65
CA GLY A 77 4.77 -7.07 0.39
C GLY A 77 4.38 -7.86 -0.87
N VAL A 78 5.14 -7.72 -1.97
CA VAL A 78 4.95 -8.55 -3.18
C VAL A 78 5.20 -10.02 -2.84
N THR A 79 6.31 -10.32 -2.21
CA THR A 79 6.76 -11.69 -1.95
C THR A 79 5.78 -12.42 -1.03
N ASP A 80 5.39 -11.81 0.08
CA ASP A 80 4.52 -12.39 1.09
C ASP A 80 3.09 -12.61 0.58
N PHE A 81 2.52 -11.65 -0.15
CA PHE A 81 1.19 -11.83 -0.74
C PHE A 81 1.21 -12.94 -1.80
N LEU A 82 2.19 -12.95 -2.69
CA LEU A 82 2.27 -14.01 -3.71
C LEU A 82 2.50 -15.38 -3.08
N ALA A 83 3.34 -15.46 -2.04
CA ALA A 83 3.55 -16.69 -1.28
C ALA A 83 2.27 -17.17 -0.59
N SER A 84 1.41 -16.28 -0.07
CA SER A 84 0.11 -16.67 0.51
C SER A 84 -0.85 -17.29 -0.52
N ARG A 85 -0.64 -16.97 -1.81
CA ARG A 85 -1.33 -17.58 -2.96
C ARG A 85 -0.56 -18.77 -3.57
N GLY A 86 0.53 -19.23 -2.96
CA GLY A 86 1.35 -20.33 -3.47
C GLY A 86 2.17 -19.97 -4.73
N ILE A 87 2.38 -18.68 -4.99
CA ILE A 87 3.09 -18.15 -6.15
C ILE A 87 4.48 -17.71 -5.72
N ALA A 88 5.51 -18.30 -6.33
CA ALA A 88 6.89 -17.85 -6.18
C ALA A 88 7.35 -17.19 -7.48
N LEU A 89 7.91 -15.99 -7.38
CA LEU A 89 8.54 -15.27 -8.49
C LEU A 89 10.02 -15.06 -8.20
N PRO A 90 10.88 -15.00 -9.23
CA PRO A 90 12.25 -14.55 -9.06
C PRO A 90 12.27 -13.10 -8.56
N LEU A 91 13.27 -12.77 -7.75
CA LEU A 91 13.46 -11.39 -7.24
C LEU A 91 13.55 -10.37 -8.39
N GLY A 92 14.27 -10.72 -9.44
CA GLY A 92 14.50 -9.84 -10.58
C GLY A 92 15.62 -8.82 -10.37
N THR A 93 15.77 -7.92 -11.33
CA THR A 93 16.83 -6.90 -11.39
C THR A 93 16.26 -5.51 -11.71
N PRO A 94 17.03 -4.44 -11.46
CA PRO A 94 16.67 -3.10 -11.91
C PRO A 94 16.49 -2.96 -13.42
N GLN A 95 17.07 -3.87 -14.21
CA GLN A 95 17.04 -3.86 -15.68
C GLN A 95 15.88 -4.66 -16.27
N ASP A 96 15.10 -5.35 -15.45
CA ASP A 96 13.95 -6.11 -15.94
C ASP A 96 12.96 -5.18 -16.64
N ALA A 97 12.36 -5.67 -17.73
CA ALA A 97 11.27 -4.97 -18.39
C ALA A 97 10.09 -4.74 -17.43
N ASP A 98 9.32 -3.67 -17.65
CA ASP A 98 8.21 -3.30 -16.75
C ASP A 98 7.13 -4.38 -16.66
N ASP A 99 6.92 -5.14 -17.73
CA ASP A 99 5.94 -6.22 -17.80
C ASP A 99 6.46 -7.57 -17.29
N ALA A 100 7.74 -7.65 -16.87
CA ALA A 100 8.33 -8.86 -16.35
C ALA A 100 7.61 -9.35 -15.08
N ASP A 101 7.48 -10.68 -14.96
CA ASP A 101 6.90 -11.34 -13.81
C ASP A 101 8.01 -11.58 -12.74
N THR A 102 8.57 -10.48 -12.22
CA THR A 102 9.57 -10.47 -11.14
C THR A 102 9.12 -9.59 -9.98
N VAL A 103 9.62 -9.88 -8.77
CA VAL A 103 9.26 -9.13 -7.56
C VAL A 103 9.62 -7.63 -7.72
N GLN A 104 10.80 -7.34 -8.26
CA GLN A 104 11.23 -5.96 -8.52
C GLN A 104 10.34 -5.24 -9.54
N ALA A 105 10.01 -5.87 -10.67
CA ALA A 105 9.17 -5.25 -11.68
C ALA A 105 7.75 -4.95 -11.15
N LEU A 106 7.17 -5.88 -10.38
CA LEU A 106 5.89 -5.68 -9.71
C LEU A 106 5.95 -4.51 -8.71
N ALA A 107 6.98 -4.47 -7.84
CA ALA A 107 7.13 -3.39 -6.87
C ALA A 107 7.30 -2.01 -7.52
N ARG A 108 8.00 -1.94 -8.67
CA ARG A 108 8.11 -0.71 -9.48
C ARG A 108 6.76 -0.28 -10.06
N ARG A 109 5.99 -1.22 -10.63
CA ARG A 109 4.64 -0.94 -11.14
C ARG A 109 3.69 -0.42 -10.06
N LYS A 110 3.69 -1.00 -8.85
CA LYS A 110 2.91 -0.45 -7.73
C LYS A 110 3.28 1.00 -7.44
N ASP A 111 4.57 1.31 -7.43
CA ASP A 111 5.04 2.67 -7.14
C ASP A 111 4.56 3.66 -8.20
N ALA A 112 4.66 3.28 -9.48
CA ALA A 112 4.14 4.08 -10.58
C ALA A 112 2.62 4.27 -10.47
N TYR A 113 1.86 3.24 -10.06
CA TYR A 113 0.41 3.36 -9.85
C TYR A 113 0.07 4.29 -8.70
N PHE A 114 0.83 4.23 -7.61
CA PHE A 114 0.67 5.13 -6.47
C PHE A 114 0.97 6.58 -6.89
N VAL A 115 2.16 6.86 -7.44
CA VAL A 115 2.57 8.21 -7.84
C VAL A 115 1.56 8.83 -8.80
N ARG A 116 1.17 8.08 -9.84
CA ARG A 116 0.16 8.57 -10.80
C ARG A 116 -1.17 8.89 -10.12
N HIS A 117 -1.64 8.06 -9.19
CA HIS A 117 -2.86 8.35 -8.47
C HIS A 117 -2.77 9.67 -7.70
N ILE A 118 -1.66 9.90 -7.00
CA ILE A 118 -1.41 11.13 -6.24
C ILE A 118 -1.36 12.35 -7.18
N GLU A 119 -0.69 12.24 -8.33
CA GLU A 119 -0.61 13.32 -9.32
C GLU A 119 -1.97 13.68 -9.92
N GLU A 120 -2.82 12.69 -10.16
CA GLU A 120 -4.13 12.87 -10.80
C GLU A 120 -5.23 13.29 -9.81
N HIS A 121 -5.23 12.76 -8.59
CA HIS A 121 -6.34 12.87 -7.65
C HIS A 121 -5.97 13.54 -6.32
N GLY A 122 -4.67 13.70 -6.04
CA GLY A 122 -4.17 14.15 -4.75
C GLY A 122 -4.40 13.13 -3.64
N VAL A 123 -4.42 13.61 -2.40
CA VAL A 123 -4.72 12.83 -1.19
C VAL A 123 -5.72 13.58 -0.33
N GLU A 124 -6.60 12.82 0.31
CA GLU A 124 -7.45 13.36 1.37
C GLU A 124 -6.58 13.68 2.59
N ARG A 125 -6.77 14.89 3.13
CA ARG A 125 -6.08 15.40 4.32
C ARG A 125 -7.00 15.28 5.52
N TYR A 126 -6.44 14.89 6.66
CA TYR A 126 -7.12 14.99 7.94
C TYR A 126 -6.94 16.40 8.49
N GLU A 127 -7.84 17.32 8.14
CA GLU A 127 -7.69 18.76 8.44
C GLU A 127 -7.37 19.03 9.92
N ALA A 128 -8.03 18.33 10.85
CA ALA A 128 -7.74 18.49 12.28
C ALA A 128 -6.30 18.08 12.69
N ALA A 129 -5.72 17.09 12.02
CA ALA A 129 -4.34 16.67 12.26
C ALA A 129 -3.35 17.61 11.57
N VAL A 130 -3.70 18.15 10.40
CA VAL A 130 -2.90 19.16 9.69
C VAL A 130 -2.87 20.47 10.48
N ASP A 131 -3.99 20.91 11.05
CA ASP A 131 -4.09 22.11 11.89
C ASP A 131 -3.26 22.00 13.20
N LEU A 132 -2.90 20.78 13.61
CA LEU A 132 -2.11 20.51 14.81
C LEU A 132 -0.60 20.64 14.58
N VAL A 133 -0.13 20.58 13.33
CA VAL A 133 1.28 20.69 12.93
C VAL A 133 1.70 22.14 12.76
#